data_AF-A0A934F179-F1
#
_entry.id   AF-A0A934F179-F1
#
_cell.length_a   1.000
_cell.length_b   1.000
_cell.length_c   1.000
_cell.angle_alpha   90.00
_cell.angle_beta   90.00
_cell.angle_gamma   90.00
#
_symmetry.space_group_name_H-M   'P 1'
#
loop_
_entity.id
_entity.type
_entity.pdbx_description
1 polymer ?
#
loop_
_entity_poly.entity_id
_entity_poly.type
_entity_poly.pdbx_seq_one_letter_code
_entity_poly.pdbx_strand_id
1 'polypeptide(L)'
;MIPPTDSESSAPDLLRPPDPATSRRLFQLGCLGLGLALVALVHQSPIQDPILLTLGSAVLLLGAVPALNWARRGDAHFPVFEVFMLAGIPFYGISLLAGHPEVLTFSEGATLQAAAAILIYQACAIGAFFWTNGQPVRSALWSGTLLPSSALRYAQTGLWLNTGYLYVNGFTDWIPGELRIVTRAVFFGIGTVALFIEMRRWGDRRLALEEKAVITLNLVAQIILLIRELYLIAGISLALLALLAYVSSSRKIPLAVMVVVLPILAVLHNGKSSMRYEYWEQRAPLPNVTELPGFFEKWIHYGLSQREHGDEPSSSTLAGRLFERASLFQMLCLVAERTPDFQPYLAGESYLQIPAQLIPSFLWPGKPSSLLSNVMLAIHYRLVPEDNPTSVSIAFGMVAEAYANFGFAGCAGLGLLLGYLYKRVTTAATGSAQFSALGLLTILLAAWSFQAEQIFATWFVSLIQAAGVVIGVPMGLRLVFRTE
;
A
#
# COMPACT_ATOMS: atom_id res chain seq x y z
N MET A 1 48.32 4.00 -30.30
CA MET A 1 47.58 5.10 -29.66
C MET A 1 46.12 4.72 -29.65
N ILE A 2 45.64 4.20 -28.53
CA ILE A 2 44.23 3.91 -28.29
C ILE A 2 43.62 5.23 -27.80
N PRO A 3 42.51 5.71 -28.37
CA PRO A 3 41.89 6.95 -27.90
C PRO A 3 41.38 6.75 -26.47
N PRO A 4 41.41 7.77 -25.62
CA PRO A 4 40.93 7.65 -24.25
C PRO A 4 39.42 7.35 -24.30
N THR A 5 39.02 6.25 -23.67
CA THR A 5 37.62 6.00 -23.33
C THR A 5 37.16 7.14 -22.45
N ASP A 6 36.19 7.91 -22.94
CA ASP A 6 35.48 8.91 -22.17
C ASP A 6 35.12 8.30 -20.80
N SER A 7 35.63 8.92 -19.76
CA SER A 7 35.19 8.70 -18.40
C SER A 7 33.69 8.98 -18.37
N GLU A 8 32.89 7.92 -18.43
CA GLU A 8 31.50 7.96 -18.00
C GLU A 8 31.51 8.63 -16.63
N SER A 9 31.03 9.87 -16.63
CA SER A 9 30.73 10.69 -15.47
C SER A 9 29.96 9.83 -14.48
N SER A 10 30.68 9.25 -13.54
CA SER A 10 30.20 8.50 -12.39
C SER A 10 29.64 9.49 -11.37
N ALA A 11 28.73 10.36 -11.82
CA ALA A 11 27.86 11.07 -10.90
C ALA A 11 27.03 9.99 -10.22
N PRO A 12 27.09 9.84 -8.88
CA PRO A 12 26.24 8.89 -8.19
C PRO A 12 24.80 9.13 -8.62
N ASP A 13 24.01 8.05 -8.76
CA ASP A 13 22.56 8.01 -9.01
C ASP A 13 21.80 8.73 -7.88
N LEU A 14 22.09 10.01 -7.70
CA LEU A 14 21.50 10.92 -6.75
C LEU A 14 20.20 11.41 -7.37
N LEU A 15 19.18 11.41 -6.53
CA LEU A 15 17.86 11.97 -6.82
C LEU A 15 18.06 13.42 -7.30
N ARG A 16 17.88 13.69 -8.60
CA ARG A 16 17.88 15.06 -9.08
C ARG A 16 16.67 15.78 -8.47
N PRO A 17 16.83 17.01 -7.97
CA PRO A 17 15.69 17.78 -7.54
C PRO A 17 14.75 17.99 -8.74
N PRO A 18 13.43 17.80 -8.55
CA PRO A 18 12.45 17.99 -9.60
C PRO A 18 12.39 19.45 -10.07
N ASP A 19 11.89 19.67 -11.28
CA ASP A 19 11.61 21.00 -11.81
C ASP A 19 10.60 21.73 -10.89
N PRO A 20 10.94 22.89 -10.29
CA PRO A 20 10.05 23.65 -9.42
C PRO A 20 8.68 23.95 -10.05
N ALA A 21 8.61 24.15 -11.37
CA ALA A 21 7.36 24.40 -12.07
C ALA A 21 6.43 23.18 -12.03
N THR A 22 6.98 21.97 -12.19
CA THR A 22 6.21 20.72 -12.09
C THR A 22 5.72 20.46 -10.67
N SER A 23 6.57 20.70 -9.67
CA SER A 23 6.22 20.61 -8.25
C SER A 23 5.07 21.57 -7.88
N ARG A 24 5.15 22.83 -8.33
CA ARG A 24 4.07 23.82 -8.13
C ARG A 24 2.75 23.40 -8.77
N ARG A 25 2.79 22.86 -10.00
CA ARG A 25 1.60 22.33 -10.67
C ARG A 25 1.00 21.14 -9.93
N LEU A 26 1.83 20.22 -9.44
CA LEU A 26 1.38 19.10 -8.63
C LEU A 26 0.69 19.56 -7.34
N PHE A 27 1.28 20.55 -6.65
CA PHE A 27 0.68 21.16 -5.47
C PHE A 27 -0.67 21.81 -5.79
N GLN A 28 -0.75 22.60 -6.87
CA GLN A 28 -2.00 23.25 -7.30
C GLN A 28 -3.09 22.23 -7.66
N LEU A 29 -2.75 21.19 -8.41
CA LEU A 29 -3.65 20.10 -8.74
C LEU A 29 -4.11 19.34 -7.49
N GLY A 30 -3.20 19.07 -6.55
CA GLY A 30 -3.52 18.45 -5.27
C GLY A 30 -4.49 19.29 -4.43
N CYS A 31 -4.24 20.59 -4.29
CA CYS A 31 -5.14 21.50 -3.58
C CYS A 31 -6.51 21.61 -4.25
N LEU A 32 -6.55 21.72 -5.59
CA LEU A 32 -7.81 21.76 -6.34
C LEU A 32 -8.59 20.45 -6.18
N GLY A 33 -7.91 19.31 -6.34
CA GLY A 33 -8.52 17.99 -6.18
C GLY A 33 -9.07 17.77 -4.76
N LEU A 34 -8.30 18.16 -3.73
CA LEU A 34 -8.73 18.08 -2.33
C LEU A 34 -9.93 19.01 -2.05
N GLY A 35 -9.89 20.25 -2.56
CA GLY A 35 -10.99 21.20 -2.41
C GLY A 35 -12.28 20.71 -3.08
N LEU A 36 -12.18 20.22 -4.32
CA LEU A 36 -13.32 19.63 -5.04
C LEU A 36 -13.85 18.37 -4.33
N ALA A 37 -12.97 17.50 -3.85
CA ALA A 37 -13.36 16.30 -3.11
C ALA A 37 -14.07 16.66 -1.80
N LEU A 38 -13.56 17.63 -1.03
CA LEU A 38 -14.20 18.10 0.20
C LEU A 38 -15.59 18.68 -0.07
N VAL A 39 -15.72 19.57 -1.05
CA VAL A 39 -17.01 20.15 -1.42
C VAL A 39 -18.00 19.07 -1.87
N ALA A 40 -17.56 18.16 -2.73
CA ALA A 40 -18.40 17.07 -3.22
C ALA A 40 -18.84 16.13 -2.09
N LEU A 41 -17.90 15.69 -1.23
CA LEU A 41 -18.19 14.75 -0.14
C LEU A 41 -19.06 15.37 0.94
N VAL A 42 -18.83 16.63 1.33
CA VAL A 42 -19.68 17.33 2.31
C VAL A 42 -21.07 17.56 1.73
N HIS A 43 -21.17 17.97 0.46
CA HIS A 43 -22.47 18.22 -0.18
C HIS A 43 -23.31 16.95 -0.37
N GLN A 44 -22.65 15.82 -0.63
CA GLN A 44 -23.30 14.52 -0.83
C GLN A 44 -23.44 13.70 0.45
N SER A 45 -22.91 14.18 1.57
CA SER A 45 -22.87 13.41 2.82
C SER A 45 -24.28 13.17 3.35
N PRO A 46 -24.63 11.93 3.73
CA PRO A 46 -25.86 11.68 4.46
C PRO A 46 -25.76 12.12 5.93
N ILE A 47 -24.54 12.40 6.43
CA ILE A 47 -24.31 12.88 7.80
C ILE A 47 -24.68 14.36 7.86
N GLN A 48 -25.67 14.69 8.69
CA GLN A 48 -26.11 16.08 8.88
C GLN A 48 -25.48 16.75 10.12
N ASP A 49 -24.81 15.98 10.99
CA ASP A 49 -24.15 16.53 12.17
C ASP A 49 -22.94 17.41 11.75
N PRO A 50 -22.96 18.72 12.04
CA PRO A 50 -21.88 19.62 11.68
C PRO A 50 -20.54 19.27 12.34
N ILE A 51 -20.55 18.65 13.53
CA ILE A 51 -19.33 18.23 14.22
C ILE A 51 -18.67 17.10 13.45
N LEU A 52 -19.42 16.04 13.11
CA LEU A 52 -18.90 14.90 12.36
C LEU A 52 -18.43 15.30 10.95
N LEU A 53 -19.16 16.19 10.26
CA LEU A 53 -18.72 16.75 8.98
C LEU A 53 -17.38 17.51 9.11
N THR A 54 -17.23 18.29 10.18
CA THR A 54 -15.98 19.02 10.46
C THR A 54 -14.83 18.07 10.75
N LEU A 55 -15.06 17.02 11.56
CA LEU A 55 -14.04 16.02 11.88
C LEU A 55 -13.65 15.19 10.66
N GLY A 56 -14.62 14.75 9.85
CA GLY A 56 -14.34 14.04 8.60
C GLY A 56 -13.54 14.90 7.60
N SER A 57 -13.86 16.19 7.52
CA SER A 57 -13.09 17.15 6.74
C SER A 57 -11.66 17.31 7.28
N ALA A 58 -11.49 17.37 8.61
CA ALA A 58 -10.18 17.43 9.24
C ALA A 58 -9.35 16.16 8.99
N VAL A 59 -9.95 14.97 9.02
CA VAL A 59 -9.27 13.69 8.71
C VAL A 59 -8.75 13.68 7.27
N LEU A 60 -9.55 14.17 6.32
CA LEU A 60 -9.13 14.33 4.92
C LEU A 60 -7.96 15.30 4.77
N LEU A 61 -8.08 16.48 5.39
CA LEU A 61 -7.07 17.53 5.32
C LEU A 61 -5.74 17.05 5.92
N LEU A 62 -5.76 16.51 7.15
CA LEU A 62 -4.55 16.03 7.81
C LEU A 62 -3.89 14.86 7.05
N GLY A 63 -4.68 13.96 6.46
CA GLY A 63 -4.16 12.91 5.58
C GLY A 63 -3.43 13.45 4.34
N ALA A 64 -3.90 14.57 3.77
CA ALA A 64 -3.34 15.16 2.55
C ALA A 64 -2.18 16.14 2.78
N VAL A 65 -2.14 16.83 3.92
CA VAL A 65 -1.16 17.89 4.23
C VAL A 65 0.30 17.46 4.01
N PRO A 66 0.77 16.28 4.46
CA PRO A 66 2.14 15.85 4.23
C PRO A 66 2.51 15.80 2.74
N ALA A 67 1.64 15.22 1.91
CA ALA A 67 1.87 15.11 0.48
C ALA A 67 1.80 16.45 -0.25
N LEU A 68 0.88 17.34 0.16
CA LEU A 68 0.82 18.71 -0.36
C LEU A 68 2.10 19.49 0.00
N ASN A 69 2.60 19.34 1.23
CA ASN A 69 3.85 19.96 1.65
C ASN A 69 5.04 19.44 0.85
N TRP A 70 5.12 18.13 0.60
CA TRP A 70 6.15 17.55 -0.25
C TRP A 70 6.07 18.05 -1.70
N ALA A 71 4.86 18.12 -2.27
CA ALA A 71 4.64 18.68 -3.60
C ALA A 71 5.04 20.16 -3.67
N ARG A 72 4.79 20.93 -2.61
CA ARG A 72 5.16 22.35 -2.53
C ARG A 72 6.65 22.58 -2.39
N ARG A 73 7.34 21.81 -1.53
CA ARG A 73 8.78 21.99 -1.25
C ARG A 73 9.65 21.61 -2.45
N GLY A 74 9.20 20.65 -3.26
CA GLY A 74 10.01 20.15 -4.38
C GLY A 74 11.26 19.41 -3.92
N ASP A 75 11.26 18.88 -2.70
CA ASP A 75 12.39 18.14 -2.13
C ASP A 75 12.64 16.85 -2.93
N ALA A 76 13.90 16.48 -3.14
CA ALA A 76 14.27 15.29 -3.91
C ALA A 76 13.99 13.97 -3.17
N HIS A 77 13.62 14.00 -1.88
CA HIS A 77 13.35 12.78 -1.12
C HIS A 77 12.09 12.08 -1.61
N PHE A 78 12.08 10.77 -1.44
CA PHE A 78 10.98 9.92 -1.85
C PHE A 78 9.81 10.01 -0.85
N PRO A 79 8.55 10.24 -1.29
CA PRO A 79 7.43 10.62 -0.43
C PRO A 79 6.79 9.42 0.29
N VAL A 80 7.55 8.73 1.13
CA VAL A 80 7.07 7.49 1.78
C VAL A 80 6.01 7.80 2.84
N PHE A 81 6.30 8.72 3.77
CA PHE A 81 5.36 9.10 4.83
C PHE A 81 4.12 9.79 4.27
N GLU A 82 4.34 10.61 3.26
CA GLU A 82 3.30 11.37 2.58
C GLU A 82 2.29 10.45 1.90
N VAL A 83 2.76 9.39 1.24
CA VAL A 83 1.89 8.35 0.66
C VAL A 83 1.18 7.56 1.73
N PHE A 84 1.85 7.20 2.81
CA PHE A 84 1.23 6.49 3.93
C PHE A 84 0.05 7.26 4.52
N MET A 85 0.22 8.57 4.75
CA MET A 85 -0.85 9.44 5.24
C MET A 85 -1.98 9.61 4.21
N LEU A 86 -1.64 9.75 2.92
CA LEU A 86 -2.63 9.81 1.84
C LEU A 86 -3.42 8.50 1.70
N ALA A 87 -2.78 7.34 1.88
CA ALA A 87 -3.42 6.03 1.78
C ALA A 87 -4.49 5.83 2.86
N GLY A 88 -4.40 6.53 3.99
CA GLY A 88 -5.42 6.53 5.04
C GLY A 88 -6.71 7.28 4.69
N ILE A 89 -6.68 8.20 3.72
CA ILE A 89 -7.86 8.97 3.29
C ILE A 89 -9.05 8.09 2.87
N PRO A 90 -8.90 7.13 1.94
CA PRO A 90 -10.02 6.30 1.53
C PRO A 90 -10.56 5.44 2.68
N PHE A 91 -9.68 4.91 3.52
CA PHE A 91 -10.04 4.04 4.65
C PHE A 91 -10.82 4.75 5.76
N TYR A 92 -10.55 6.04 5.98
CA TYR A 92 -11.09 6.79 7.11
C TYR A 92 -11.89 8.03 6.69
N GLY A 93 -11.27 8.96 5.96
CA GLY A 93 -11.87 10.26 5.65
C GLY A 93 -13.04 10.18 4.67
N ILE A 94 -12.85 9.47 3.55
CA ILE A 94 -13.93 9.27 2.57
C ILE A 94 -15.04 8.42 3.19
N SER A 95 -14.68 7.37 3.91
CA SER A 95 -15.63 6.47 4.57
C SER A 95 -16.57 7.18 5.54
N LEU A 96 -16.02 8.08 6.37
CA LEU A 96 -16.80 8.89 7.29
C LEU A 96 -17.72 9.85 6.53
N LEU A 97 -17.19 10.67 5.61
CA LEU A 97 -18.01 11.69 4.94
C LEU A 97 -18.99 11.13 3.91
N ALA A 98 -18.68 10.04 3.24
CA ALA A 98 -19.62 9.36 2.34
C ALA A 98 -20.76 8.69 3.12
N GLY A 99 -20.63 8.53 4.44
CA GLY A 99 -21.63 7.94 5.31
C GLY A 99 -21.93 6.49 4.96
N HIS A 100 -20.89 5.65 4.99
CA HIS A 100 -21.01 4.23 4.71
C HIS A 100 -22.19 3.60 5.49
N PRO A 101 -23.04 2.75 4.88
CA PRO A 101 -24.26 2.26 5.52
C PRO A 101 -24.04 1.64 6.91
N GLU A 102 -22.96 0.87 7.07
CA GLU A 102 -22.59 0.30 8.38
C GLU A 102 -22.24 1.37 9.42
N VAL A 103 -21.62 2.48 9.01
CA VAL A 103 -21.26 3.59 9.92
C VAL A 103 -22.50 4.24 10.52
N LEU A 104 -23.59 4.32 9.74
CA LEU A 104 -24.87 4.86 10.18
C LEU A 104 -25.59 3.98 11.21
N THR A 105 -25.13 2.73 11.42
CA THR A 105 -25.71 1.82 12.42
C THR A 105 -25.12 1.99 13.82
N PHE A 106 -23.96 2.65 13.93
CA PHE A 106 -23.30 2.89 15.22
C PHE A 106 -23.85 4.14 15.89
N SER A 107 -23.72 4.20 17.22
CA SER A 107 -24.06 5.41 17.97
C SER A 107 -23.23 6.63 17.54
N GLU A 108 -23.82 7.81 17.64
CA GLU A 108 -23.12 9.08 17.37
C GLU A 108 -21.86 9.23 18.23
N GLY A 109 -21.94 8.81 19.50
CA GLY A 109 -20.81 8.78 20.43
C GLY A 109 -19.64 7.92 19.96
N ALA A 110 -19.91 6.70 19.48
CA ALA A 110 -18.89 5.81 18.94
C ALA A 110 -18.25 6.39 17.66
N THR A 111 -19.07 6.96 16.77
CA THR A 111 -18.61 7.61 15.55
C THR A 111 -17.71 8.82 15.85
N LEU A 112 -18.08 9.63 16.85
CA LEU A 112 -17.29 10.76 17.32
C LEU A 112 -15.95 10.30 17.91
N GLN A 113 -15.94 9.26 18.74
CA GLN A 113 -14.73 8.68 19.33
C GLN A 113 -13.80 8.12 18.25
N ALA A 114 -14.35 7.40 17.26
CA ALA A 114 -13.59 6.88 16.13
C ALA A 114 -12.92 8.00 15.32
N ALA A 115 -13.68 9.05 14.98
CA ALA A 115 -13.13 10.22 14.28
C ALA A 115 -12.02 10.91 15.08
N ALA A 116 -12.22 11.10 16.40
CA ALA A 116 -11.22 11.68 17.29
C ALA A 116 -9.94 10.81 17.37
N ALA A 117 -10.07 9.49 17.42
CA ALA A 117 -8.95 8.56 17.46
C ALA A 117 -8.06 8.66 16.21
N ILE A 118 -8.67 8.79 15.03
CA ILE A 118 -7.94 8.99 13.76
C ILE A 118 -7.22 10.33 13.76
N LEU A 119 -7.88 11.41 14.22
CA LEU A 119 -7.25 12.74 14.28
C LEU A 119 -6.06 12.76 15.23
N ILE A 120 -6.19 12.12 16.40
CA ILE A 120 -5.08 11.97 17.35
C ILE A 120 -3.91 11.21 16.70
N TYR A 121 -4.21 10.06 16.08
CA TYR A 121 -3.22 9.29 15.35
C TYR A 121 -2.50 10.11 14.26
N GLN A 122 -3.26 10.79 13.40
CA GLN A 122 -2.71 11.60 12.31
C GLN A 122 -1.90 12.79 12.83
N ALA A 123 -2.41 13.52 13.83
CA ALA A 123 -1.71 14.65 14.43
C ALA A 123 -0.39 14.22 15.09
N CYS A 124 -0.40 13.12 15.83
CA CYS A 124 0.81 12.54 16.43
C CYS A 124 1.80 12.06 15.36
N ALA A 125 1.35 11.40 14.30
CA ALA A 125 2.21 10.95 13.20
C ALA A 125 2.86 12.12 12.47
N ILE A 126 2.08 13.14 12.12
CA ILE A 126 2.56 14.36 11.47
C ILE A 126 3.54 15.10 12.37
N GLY A 127 3.18 15.31 13.65
CA GLY A 127 4.02 15.97 14.63
C GLY A 127 5.36 15.25 14.82
N ALA A 128 5.33 13.93 15.05
CA ALA A 128 6.54 13.13 15.18
C ALA A 128 7.41 13.19 13.91
N PHE A 129 6.80 13.14 12.72
CA PHE A 129 7.57 13.19 11.47
C PHE A 129 8.26 14.55 11.25
N PHE A 130 7.57 15.65 11.53
CA PHE A 130 8.13 16.99 11.29
C PHE A 130 9.03 17.50 12.42
N TRP A 131 8.81 17.08 13.67
CA TRP A 131 9.64 17.50 14.82
C TRP A 131 10.83 16.59 15.09
N THR A 132 10.85 15.36 14.56
CA THR A 132 12.01 14.49 14.72
C THR A 132 13.17 14.97 13.85
N ASN A 133 14.28 15.34 14.49
CA ASN A 133 15.53 15.62 13.80
C ASN A 133 16.22 14.31 13.37
N GLY A 134 16.82 14.33 12.19
CA GLY A 134 17.53 13.18 11.64
C GLY A 134 18.74 13.61 10.83
N GLN A 135 19.75 12.75 10.79
CA GLN A 135 20.95 12.97 10.00
C GLN A 135 21.09 11.86 8.94
N PRO A 136 21.57 12.19 7.74
CA PRO A 136 21.91 11.20 6.73
C PRO A 136 22.91 10.17 7.25
N VAL A 137 22.65 8.89 6.98
CA VAL A 137 23.60 7.83 7.30
C VAL A 137 24.67 7.80 6.20
N ARG A 138 25.93 7.92 6.59
CA ARG A 138 27.07 7.97 5.66
C ARG A 138 27.85 6.65 5.55
N SER A 139 27.40 5.60 6.22
CA SER A 139 28.09 4.30 6.20
C SER A 139 27.96 3.63 4.83
N ALA A 140 29.09 3.27 4.21
CA ALA A 140 29.14 2.63 2.89
C ALA A 140 28.37 1.30 2.78
N LEU A 141 28.16 0.62 3.91
CA LEU A 141 27.35 -0.60 3.98
C LEU A 141 25.86 -0.30 3.75
N TRP A 142 25.37 0.83 4.28
CA TRP A 142 23.95 1.18 4.32
C TRP A 142 23.54 2.15 3.21
N SER A 143 24.40 3.11 2.87
CA SER A 143 24.14 4.17 1.89
C SER A 143 24.85 3.95 0.55
N GLY A 144 25.87 3.11 0.51
CA GLY A 144 26.55 2.71 -0.71
C GLY A 144 25.72 1.74 -1.53
N THR A 145 25.90 1.74 -2.85
CA THR A 145 25.15 0.91 -3.78
C THR A 145 25.40 -0.59 -3.49
N LEU A 146 24.34 -1.36 -3.22
CA LEU A 146 24.41 -2.81 -3.05
C LEU A 146 24.42 -3.54 -4.40
N LEU A 147 23.74 -2.97 -5.39
CA LEU A 147 23.72 -3.47 -6.76
C LEU A 147 24.57 -2.55 -7.65
N PRO A 148 25.48 -3.08 -8.48
CA PRO A 148 26.28 -2.23 -9.37
C PRO A 148 25.37 -1.42 -10.30
N SER A 149 25.81 -0.25 -10.75
CA SER A 149 25.02 0.60 -11.66
C SER A 149 24.67 -0.11 -12.97
N SER A 150 25.45 -1.11 -13.37
CA SER A 150 25.14 -2.01 -14.49
C SER A 150 23.86 -2.83 -14.26
N ALA A 151 23.46 -3.09 -13.00
CA ALA A 151 22.22 -3.78 -12.66
C ALA A 151 20.97 -3.03 -13.15
N LEU A 152 21.03 -1.70 -13.26
CA LEU A 152 19.97 -0.87 -13.86
C LEU A 152 19.64 -1.30 -15.30
N ARG A 153 20.64 -1.74 -16.07
CA ARG A 153 20.45 -2.21 -17.45
C ARG A 153 19.57 -3.47 -17.50
N TYR A 154 19.47 -4.20 -16.39
CA TYR A 154 18.69 -5.43 -16.27
C TYR A 154 17.34 -5.22 -15.56
N ALA A 155 16.93 -3.98 -15.27
CA ALA A 155 15.64 -3.74 -14.63
C ALA A 155 14.47 -4.26 -15.48
N GLN A 156 14.50 -4.09 -16.81
CA GLN A 156 13.53 -4.73 -17.70
C GLN A 156 13.57 -6.26 -17.65
N THR A 157 14.76 -6.87 -17.54
CA THR A 157 14.89 -8.32 -17.34
C THR A 157 14.20 -8.74 -16.04
N GLY A 158 14.34 -7.97 -14.96
CA GLY A 158 13.63 -8.21 -13.70
C GLY A 158 12.10 -8.19 -13.83
N LEU A 159 11.55 -7.28 -14.64
CA LEU A 159 10.12 -7.24 -14.97
C LEU A 159 9.67 -8.51 -15.71
N TRP A 160 10.43 -8.93 -16.72
CA TRP A 160 10.15 -10.17 -17.46
C TRP A 160 10.29 -11.42 -16.59
N LEU A 161 11.29 -11.48 -15.70
CA LEU A 161 11.45 -12.58 -14.74
C LEU A 161 10.25 -12.69 -13.80
N ASN A 162 9.76 -11.56 -13.25
CA ASN A 162 8.56 -11.59 -12.42
C ASN A 162 7.31 -11.99 -13.21
N THR A 163 7.19 -11.53 -14.46
CA THR A 163 6.06 -11.91 -15.33
C THR A 163 6.08 -13.40 -15.68
N GLY A 164 7.25 -13.94 -16.01
CA GLY A 164 7.46 -15.37 -16.24
C GLY A 164 7.17 -16.19 -14.98
N TYR A 165 7.60 -15.71 -13.80
CA TYR A 165 7.24 -16.33 -12.53
C TYR A 165 5.71 -16.34 -12.30
N LEU A 166 5.03 -15.21 -12.49
CA LEU A 166 3.57 -15.13 -12.35
C LEU A 166 2.85 -16.11 -13.29
N TYR A 167 3.35 -16.24 -14.53
CA TYR A 167 2.84 -17.21 -15.48
C TYR A 167 3.05 -18.66 -15.00
N VAL A 168 4.29 -19.02 -14.67
CA VAL A 168 4.63 -20.39 -14.22
C VAL A 168 3.86 -20.74 -12.95
N ASN A 169 3.82 -19.85 -11.97
CA ASN A 169 3.10 -20.08 -10.71
C ASN A 169 1.57 -20.13 -10.90
N GLY A 170 1.02 -19.39 -11.86
CA GLY A 170 -0.43 -19.34 -12.11
C GLY A 170 -0.96 -20.48 -12.98
N PHE A 171 -0.18 -20.95 -13.96
CA PHE A 171 -0.64 -21.89 -14.99
C PHE A 171 0.04 -23.25 -14.97
N THR A 172 1.04 -23.48 -14.12
CA THR A 172 1.79 -24.75 -14.09
C THR A 172 2.03 -25.22 -12.66
N ASP A 173 2.28 -26.51 -12.51
CA ASP A 173 2.72 -27.12 -11.23
C ASP A 173 4.24 -27.28 -11.15
N TRP A 174 5.01 -26.55 -11.97
CA TRP A 174 6.47 -26.69 -12.03
C TRP A 174 7.18 -26.26 -10.74
N ILE A 175 6.53 -25.44 -9.90
CA ILE A 175 7.09 -24.99 -8.63
C ILE A 175 6.50 -25.85 -7.50
N PRO A 176 7.34 -26.66 -6.82
CA PRO A 176 6.92 -27.44 -5.66
C PRO A 176 6.30 -26.55 -4.58
N GLY A 177 5.24 -27.04 -3.92
CA GLY A 177 4.48 -26.27 -2.93
C GLY A 177 5.35 -25.65 -1.83
N GLU A 178 6.37 -26.37 -1.37
CA GLU A 178 7.33 -25.92 -0.34
C GLU A 178 8.17 -24.70 -0.79
N LEU A 179 8.49 -24.63 -2.09
CA LEU A 179 9.29 -23.55 -2.65
C LEU A 179 8.45 -22.34 -3.04
N ARG A 180 7.13 -22.48 -3.25
CA ARG A 180 6.25 -21.41 -3.74
C ARG A 180 6.37 -20.13 -2.91
N ILE A 181 6.44 -20.24 -1.58
CA ILE A 181 6.55 -19.05 -0.71
C ILE A 181 7.87 -18.31 -0.93
N VAL A 182 8.98 -19.06 -0.99
CA VAL A 182 10.33 -18.50 -1.16
C VAL A 182 10.48 -17.90 -2.55
N THR A 183 10.09 -18.63 -3.60
CA THR A 183 10.14 -18.14 -4.98
C THR A 183 9.26 -16.92 -5.16
N ARG A 184 8.05 -16.90 -4.57
CA ARG A 184 7.17 -15.72 -4.60
C ARG A 184 7.87 -14.51 -4.02
N ALA A 185 8.45 -14.64 -2.83
CA ALA A 185 9.13 -13.52 -2.17
C ALA A 185 10.29 -12.98 -3.01
N VAL A 186 11.09 -13.86 -3.62
CA VAL A 186 12.23 -13.48 -4.47
C VAL A 186 11.76 -12.78 -5.75
N PHE A 187 10.87 -13.39 -6.53
CA PHE A 187 10.45 -12.84 -7.82
C PHE A 187 9.62 -11.56 -7.65
N PHE A 188 8.74 -11.49 -6.64
CA PHE A 188 7.98 -10.26 -6.37
C PHE A 188 8.90 -9.14 -5.87
N GLY A 189 9.92 -9.46 -5.09
CA GLY A 189 10.95 -8.49 -4.68
C GLY A 189 11.70 -7.91 -5.88
N ILE A 190 12.17 -8.78 -6.78
CA ILE A 190 12.82 -8.39 -8.04
C ILE A 190 11.87 -7.53 -8.89
N GLY A 191 10.63 -7.99 -9.10
CA GLY A 191 9.62 -7.30 -9.90
C GLY A 191 9.26 -5.92 -9.33
N THR A 192 9.12 -5.82 -8.01
CA THR A 192 8.82 -4.57 -7.29
C THR A 192 9.94 -3.55 -7.48
N VAL A 193 11.20 -3.97 -7.26
CA VAL A 193 12.38 -3.11 -7.45
C VAL A 193 12.50 -2.71 -8.92
N ALA A 194 12.40 -3.67 -9.84
CA ALA A 194 12.47 -3.43 -11.28
C ALA A 194 11.40 -2.44 -11.79
N LEU A 195 10.13 -2.65 -11.41
CA LEU A 195 9.03 -1.76 -11.75
C LEU A 195 9.27 -0.36 -11.21
N PHE A 196 9.70 -0.25 -9.96
CA PHE A 196 10.01 1.02 -9.34
C PHE A 196 11.08 1.80 -10.12
N ILE A 197 12.16 1.12 -10.52
CA ILE A 197 13.24 1.71 -11.33
C ILE A 197 12.72 2.22 -12.66
N GLU A 198 12.03 1.35 -13.41
CA GLU A 198 11.59 1.66 -14.76
C GLU A 198 10.58 2.80 -14.78
N MET A 199 9.62 2.81 -13.85
CA MET A 199 8.66 3.91 -13.73
C MET A 199 9.30 5.22 -13.31
N ARG A 200 10.38 5.17 -12.51
CA ARG A 200 11.17 6.36 -12.19
C ARG A 200 11.97 6.87 -13.38
N ARG A 201 12.65 5.99 -14.12
CA ARG A 201 13.34 6.33 -15.38
C ARG A 201 12.37 6.95 -16.38
N TRP A 202 11.14 6.43 -16.44
CA TRP A 202 10.07 7.02 -17.24
C TRP A 202 9.80 8.45 -16.80
N GLY A 203 9.54 8.67 -15.51
CA GLY A 203 9.21 10.01 -15.01
C GLY A 203 10.35 11.02 -15.18
N ASP A 204 11.61 10.58 -15.09
CA ASP A 204 12.82 11.36 -15.40
C ASP A 204 13.07 11.57 -16.91
N ARG A 205 12.18 11.05 -17.76
CA ARG A 205 12.26 11.13 -19.24
C ARG A 205 13.50 10.47 -19.85
N ARG A 206 14.01 9.41 -19.21
CA ARG A 206 15.18 8.65 -19.65
C ARG A 206 14.84 7.42 -20.50
N LEU A 207 13.56 7.20 -20.82
CA LEU A 207 13.10 6.05 -21.59
C LEU A 207 12.74 6.40 -23.03
N ALA A 208 13.21 5.57 -23.96
CA ALA A 208 12.77 5.55 -25.35
C ALA A 208 11.30 5.12 -25.47
N LEU A 209 10.69 5.33 -26.64
CA LEU A 209 9.28 4.96 -26.88
C LEU A 209 9.07 3.45 -26.78
N GLU A 210 10.02 2.67 -27.31
CA GLU A 210 9.99 1.20 -27.29
C GLU A 210 10.04 0.66 -25.85
N GLU A 211 10.93 1.20 -25.01
CA GLU A 211 11.03 0.84 -23.61
C GLU A 211 9.71 1.10 -22.86
N LYS A 212 9.06 2.25 -23.12
CA LYS A 212 7.75 2.58 -22.53
C LYS A 212 6.66 1.59 -22.93
N ALA A 213 6.64 1.18 -24.19
CA ALA A 213 5.71 0.17 -24.68
C ALA A 213 5.95 -1.18 -24.00
N VAL A 214 7.22 -1.62 -23.91
CA VAL A 214 7.60 -2.86 -23.22
C VAL A 214 7.17 -2.84 -21.76
N ILE A 215 7.46 -1.76 -21.02
CA ILE A 215 7.11 -1.64 -19.60
C ILE A 215 5.59 -1.64 -19.43
N THR A 216 4.85 -0.96 -20.30
CA THR A 216 3.38 -0.88 -20.23
C THR A 216 2.75 -2.24 -20.52
N LEU A 217 3.17 -2.92 -21.58
CA LEU A 217 2.70 -4.26 -21.92
C LEU A 217 3.00 -5.24 -20.79
N ASN A 218 4.21 -5.17 -20.24
CA ASN A 218 4.62 -6.03 -19.14
C ASN A 218 3.81 -5.75 -17.86
N LEU A 219 3.62 -4.47 -17.48
CA LEU A 219 2.80 -4.09 -16.32
C LEU A 219 1.35 -4.54 -16.48
N VAL A 220 0.75 -4.32 -17.66
CA VAL A 220 -0.63 -4.78 -17.95
C VAL A 220 -0.73 -6.29 -17.85
N ALA A 221 0.23 -7.03 -18.41
CA ALA A 221 0.27 -8.49 -18.30
C ALA A 221 0.36 -8.94 -16.83
N GLN A 222 1.25 -8.34 -16.02
CA GLN A 222 1.35 -8.67 -14.60
C GLN A 222 0.05 -8.37 -13.84
N ILE A 223 -0.62 -7.25 -14.12
CA ILE A 223 -1.90 -6.91 -13.51
C ILE A 223 -2.98 -7.95 -13.87
N ILE A 224 -3.07 -8.35 -15.14
CA ILE A 224 -4.00 -9.39 -15.61
C ILE A 224 -3.74 -10.71 -14.87
N LEU A 225 -2.48 -11.13 -14.78
CA LEU A 225 -2.08 -12.37 -14.10
C LEU A 225 -2.39 -12.34 -12.60
N LEU A 226 -2.19 -11.20 -11.94
CA LEU A 226 -2.51 -11.04 -10.51
C LEU A 226 -4.02 -11.00 -10.25
N ILE A 227 -4.80 -10.35 -11.12
CA ILE A 227 -6.26 -10.23 -10.97
C ILE A 227 -6.96 -11.57 -11.25
N ARG A 228 -6.40 -12.42 -12.12
CA ARG A 228 -6.90 -13.78 -12.39
C ARG A 228 -7.17 -14.58 -11.11
N GLU A 229 -6.32 -14.42 -10.09
CA GLU A 229 -6.44 -15.09 -8.79
C GLU A 229 -7.63 -14.59 -7.94
N LEU A 230 -8.49 -13.72 -8.48
CA LEU A 230 -9.66 -13.13 -7.81
C LEU A 230 -9.30 -12.17 -6.65
N TYR A 231 -8.02 -11.81 -6.53
CA TYR A 231 -7.49 -10.83 -5.58
C TYR A 231 -7.12 -9.52 -6.28
N LEU A 232 -8.12 -8.66 -6.53
CA LEU A 232 -7.93 -7.34 -7.17
C LEU A 232 -6.84 -6.49 -6.53
N ILE A 233 -6.72 -6.56 -5.20
CA ILE A 233 -5.80 -5.73 -4.43
C ILE A 233 -4.36 -5.89 -4.91
N ALA A 234 -3.93 -7.08 -5.31
CA ALA A 234 -2.55 -7.31 -5.78
C ALA A 234 -2.24 -6.51 -7.05
N GLY A 235 -3.15 -6.52 -8.03
CA GLY A 235 -3.02 -5.73 -9.26
C GLY A 235 -3.10 -4.22 -9.00
N ILE A 236 -4.00 -3.80 -8.11
CA ILE A 236 -4.14 -2.39 -7.70
C ILE A 236 -2.87 -1.89 -7.00
N SER A 237 -2.32 -2.66 -6.05
CA SER A 237 -1.09 -2.31 -5.35
C SER A 237 0.10 -2.17 -6.31
N LEU A 238 0.19 -3.03 -7.33
CA LEU A 238 1.23 -2.93 -8.36
C LEU A 238 1.08 -1.65 -9.21
N ALA A 239 -0.15 -1.33 -9.62
CA ALA A 239 -0.45 -0.10 -10.36
C ALA A 239 -0.18 1.17 -9.52
N LEU A 240 -0.52 1.15 -8.24
CA LEU A 240 -0.26 2.25 -7.30
C LEU A 240 1.24 2.45 -7.06
N LEU A 241 2.01 1.36 -6.95
CA LEU A 241 3.47 1.43 -6.88
C LEU A 241 4.07 2.06 -8.15
N ALA A 242 3.61 1.63 -9.33
CA ALA A 242 4.04 2.20 -10.61
C ALA A 242 3.74 3.70 -10.71
N LEU A 243 2.51 4.09 -10.32
CA LEU A 243 2.07 5.48 -10.28
C LEU A 243 2.93 6.29 -9.32
N LEU A 244 3.17 5.79 -8.11
CA LEU A 244 3.98 6.46 -7.11
C LEU A 244 5.43 6.66 -7.59
N ALA A 245 6.05 5.60 -8.13
CA ALA A 245 7.38 5.67 -8.71
C ALA A 245 7.45 6.76 -9.79
N TYR A 246 6.49 6.77 -10.73
CA TYR A 246 6.40 7.77 -11.79
C TYR A 246 6.19 9.20 -11.27
N VAL A 247 5.24 9.41 -10.35
CA VAL A 247 4.93 10.75 -9.79
C VAL A 247 6.10 11.27 -8.97
N SER A 248 6.82 10.39 -8.26
CA SER A 248 7.95 10.78 -7.42
C SER A 248 9.08 11.46 -8.20
N SER A 249 9.33 11.01 -9.44
CA SER A 249 10.34 11.59 -10.33
C SER A 249 9.77 12.66 -11.27
N SER A 250 8.62 12.40 -11.90
CA SER A 250 8.04 13.33 -12.89
C SER A 250 7.35 14.55 -12.31
N ARG A 251 6.88 14.46 -11.04
CA ARG A 251 5.93 15.38 -10.41
C ARG A 251 4.66 15.62 -11.23
N LYS A 252 4.26 14.65 -12.05
CA LYS A 252 3.07 14.72 -12.90
C LYS A 252 2.16 13.55 -12.62
N ILE A 253 0.87 13.83 -12.43
CA ILE A 253 -0.15 12.79 -12.35
C ILE A 253 -0.58 12.43 -13.80
N PRO A 254 -0.50 11.16 -14.22
CA PRO A 254 -0.91 10.73 -15.55
C PRO A 254 -2.44 10.64 -15.65
N LEU A 255 -3.12 11.79 -15.64
CA LEU A 255 -4.59 11.87 -15.60
C LEU A 255 -5.28 11.08 -16.72
N ALA A 256 -4.73 11.12 -17.94
CA ALA A 256 -5.27 10.35 -19.07
C ALA A 256 -5.32 8.84 -18.79
N VAL A 257 -4.27 8.29 -18.14
CA VAL A 257 -4.23 6.88 -17.75
C VAL A 257 -5.25 6.60 -16.63
N MET A 258 -5.34 7.49 -15.63
CA MET A 258 -6.29 7.33 -14.53
C MET A 258 -7.75 7.34 -14.99
N VAL A 259 -8.11 8.21 -15.95
CA VAL A 259 -9.45 8.30 -16.52
C VAL A 259 -9.86 6.99 -17.21
N VAL A 260 -8.91 6.21 -17.74
CA VAL A 260 -9.18 4.91 -18.36
C VAL A 260 -9.18 3.79 -17.33
N VAL A 261 -8.18 3.75 -16.45
CA VAL A 261 -7.96 2.62 -15.52
C VAL A 261 -8.98 2.60 -14.39
N LEU A 262 -9.37 3.76 -13.83
CA LEU A 262 -10.29 3.80 -12.69
C LEU A 262 -11.70 3.25 -13.02
N PRO A 263 -12.33 3.57 -14.17
CA PRO A 263 -13.56 2.91 -14.61
C PRO A 263 -13.45 1.39 -14.74
N ILE A 264 -12.36 0.89 -15.32
CA ILE A 264 -12.14 -0.56 -15.47
C ILE A 264 -12.06 -1.21 -14.09
N LEU A 265 -11.27 -0.66 -13.17
CA LEU A 265 -11.14 -1.18 -11.81
C LEU A 265 -12.47 -1.15 -11.06
N ALA A 266 -13.27 -0.10 -11.20
CA ALA A 266 -14.58 -0.01 -10.58
C ALA A 266 -15.56 -1.08 -11.07
N VAL A 267 -15.60 -1.34 -12.38
CA VAL A 267 -16.43 -2.41 -12.95
C VAL A 267 -15.98 -3.77 -12.42
N LEU A 268 -14.68 -4.06 -12.45
CA LEU A 268 -14.14 -5.31 -11.90
C LEU A 268 -14.41 -5.45 -10.39
N HIS A 269 -14.33 -4.35 -9.64
CA HIS A 269 -14.60 -4.36 -8.21
C HIS A 269 -16.06 -4.74 -7.89
N ASN A 270 -17.01 -4.22 -8.67
CA ASN A 270 -18.43 -4.56 -8.53
C ASN A 270 -18.66 -6.06 -8.80
N GLY A 271 -18.12 -6.59 -9.90
CA GLY A 271 -18.33 -8.00 -10.27
C GLY A 271 -17.56 -9.02 -9.42
N LYS A 272 -16.67 -8.56 -8.52
CA LYS A 272 -15.75 -9.39 -7.73
C LYS A 272 -16.46 -10.45 -6.89
N SER A 273 -17.57 -10.10 -6.24
CA SER A 273 -18.30 -11.05 -5.38
C SER A 273 -18.94 -12.17 -6.19
N SER A 274 -19.57 -11.83 -7.33
CA SER A 274 -20.15 -12.80 -8.25
C SER A 274 -19.10 -13.77 -8.81
N MET A 275 -17.93 -13.26 -9.19
CA MET A 275 -16.82 -14.11 -9.61
C MET A 275 -16.33 -15.02 -8.48
N ARG A 276 -16.18 -14.52 -7.25
CA ARG A 276 -15.75 -15.35 -6.12
C ARG A 276 -16.76 -16.43 -5.77
N TYR A 277 -18.05 -16.14 -5.88
CA TYR A 277 -19.09 -17.15 -5.70
C TYR A 277 -18.90 -18.33 -6.67
N GLU A 278 -18.70 -18.05 -7.96
CA GLU A 278 -18.50 -19.10 -8.97
C GLU A 278 -17.17 -19.87 -8.78
N TYR A 279 -16.05 -19.18 -8.59
CA TYR A 279 -14.74 -19.84 -8.59
C TYR A 279 -14.32 -20.36 -7.21
N TRP A 280 -14.75 -19.76 -6.10
CA TRP A 280 -14.40 -20.20 -4.75
C TRP A 280 -15.47 -21.09 -4.13
N GLU A 281 -16.74 -20.67 -4.16
CA GLU A 281 -17.82 -21.44 -3.52
C GLU A 281 -18.29 -22.60 -4.39
N GLN A 282 -18.54 -22.36 -5.68
CA GLN A 282 -18.88 -23.43 -6.63
C GLN A 282 -17.66 -24.19 -7.15
N ARG A 283 -16.45 -23.78 -6.74
CA ARG A 283 -15.16 -24.42 -7.06
C ARG A 283 -14.92 -24.59 -8.57
N ALA A 284 -15.37 -23.63 -9.38
CA ALA A 284 -15.02 -23.61 -10.80
C ALA A 284 -13.49 -23.51 -10.97
N PRO A 285 -12.89 -24.24 -11.94
CA PRO A 285 -11.45 -24.16 -12.18
C PRO A 285 -11.08 -22.77 -12.68
N LEU A 286 -9.93 -22.25 -12.24
CA LEU A 286 -9.39 -20.98 -12.74
C LEU A 286 -9.11 -21.07 -14.25
N PRO A 287 -9.29 -19.97 -15.00
CA PRO A 287 -9.15 -19.99 -16.46
C PRO A 287 -7.71 -20.28 -16.87
N ASN A 288 -7.53 -20.99 -17.97
CA ASN A 288 -6.28 -21.10 -18.70
C ASN A 288 -6.00 -19.82 -19.51
N VAL A 289 -4.79 -19.70 -20.08
CA VAL A 289 -4.35 -18.51 -20.83
C VAL A 289 -5.30 -18.15 -21.97
N THR A 290 -5.80 -19.16 -22.69
CA THR A 290 -6.75 -18.99 -23.81
C THR A 290 -8.15 -18.59 -23.38
N GLU A 291 -8.50 -18.84 -22.11
CA GLU A 291 -9.82 -18.57 -21.53
C GLU A 291 -9.87 -17.19 -20.86
N LEU A 292 -8.73 -16.53 -20.67
CA LEU A 292 -8.65 -15.20 -20.06
C LEU A 292 -9.58 -14.16 -20.70
N PRO A 293 -9.71 -14.06 -22.05
CA PRO A 293 -10.63 -13.10 -22.64
C PRO A 293 -12.08 -13.30 -22.18
N GLY A 294 -12.58 -14.54 -22.23
CA GLY A 294 -13.93 -14.88 -21.78
C GLY A 294 -14.12 -14.74 -20.27
N PHE A 295 -13.08 -15.02 -19.48
CA PHE A 295 -13.08 -14.79 -18.04
C PHE A 295 -13.27 -13.30 -17.69
N PHE A 296 -12.53 -12.40 -18.34
CA PHE A 296 -12.67 -10.96 -18.09
C PHE A 296 -13.95 -10.38 -18.70
N GLU A 297 -14.42 -10.89 -19.85
CA GLU A 297 -15.73 -10.54 -20.40
C GLU A 297 -16.84 -10.87 -19.40
N LYS A 298 -16.83 -12.08 -18.83
CA LYS A 298 -17.78 -12.50 -17.79
C LYS A 298 -17.70 -11.59 -16.56
N TRP A 299 -16.49 -11.27 -16.10
CA TRP A 299 -16.31 -10.37 -14.96
C TRP A 299 -16.87 -8.98 -15.23
N ILE A 300 -16.58 -8.40 -16.40
CA ILE A 300 -17.12 -7.12 -16.83
C ILE A 300 -18.65 -7.17 -16.86
N HIS A 301 -19.23 -8.24 -17.41
CA HIS A 301 -20.67 -8.45 -17.42
C HIS A 301 -21.26 -8.42 -16.00
N TYR A 302 -20.72 -9.19 -15.05
CA TYR A 302 -21.15 -9.14 -13.65
C TYR A 302 -21.00 -7.75 -13.02
N GLY A 303 -19.91 -7.05 -13.33
CA GLY A 303 -19.64 -5.70 -12.82
C GLY A 303 -20.62 -4.64 -13.33
N LEU A 304 -21.13 -4.81 -14.55
CA LEU A 304 -22.13 -3.93 -15.15
C LEU A 304 -23.56 -4.32 -14.73
N SER A 305 -23.85 -5.61 -14.56
CA SER A 305 -25.19 -6.14 -14.25
C SER A 305 -25.59 -6.03 -12.78
N GLN A 306 -24.63 -5.95 -11.84
CA GLN A 306 -24.95 -5.67 -10.42
C GLN A 306 -25.66 -4.31 -10.21
N ARG A 307 -25.78 -3.47 -11.25
CA ARG A 307 -26.64 -2.28 -11.23
C ARG A 307 -28.14 -2.59 -11.16
N GLU A 308 -28.57 -3.81 -11.49
CA GLU A 308 -29.99 -4.11 -11.71
C GLU A 308 -30.69 -4.82 -10.54
N HIS A 309 -29.96 -5.33 -9.53
CA HIS A 309 -30.54 -6.03 -8.37
C HIS A 309 -29.91 -5.54 -7.05
N GLY A 310 -30.52 -4.56 -6.37
CA GLY A 310 -30.14 -4.18 -5.00
C GLY A 310 -30.63 -2.80 -4.54
N ASP A 311 -31.67 -2.80 -3.72
CA ASP A 311 -32.30 -1.68 -2.99
C ASP A 311 -31.41 -1.06 -1.88
N GLU A 312 -30.21 -0.56 -2.20
CA GLU A 312 -29.43 0.23 -1.24
C GLU A 312 -29.11 1.65 -1.74
N PRO A 313 -29.21 2.68 -0.86
CA PRO A 313 -28.86 4.05 -1.21
C PRO A 313 -27.34 4.18 -1.31
N SER A 314 -26.78 3.79 -2.46
CA SER A 314 -25.35 3.85 -2.74
C SER A 314 -24.91 5.24 -3.20
N SER A 315 -23.70 5.66 -2.81
CA SER A 315 -23.10 6.91 -3.27
C SER A 315 -23.08 7.02 -4.81
N SER A 316 -23.32 8.23 -5.31
CA SER A 316 -23.52 8.51 -6.74
C SER A 316 -22.23 8.50 -7.57
N THR A 317 -21.05 8.42 -6.94
CA THR A 317 -19.77 8.50 -7.65
C THR A 317 -19.06 7.15 -7.69
N LEU A 318 -18.45 6.85 -8.85
CA LEU A 318 -17.65 5.64 -9.10
C LEU A 318 -16.50 5.46 -8.07
N ALA A 319 -15.92 6.58 -7.64
CA ALA A 319 -14.89 6.62 -6.60
C ALA A 319 -15.48 6.25 -5.22
N GLY A 320 -16.67 6.77 -4.88
CA GLY A 320 -17.39 6.42 -3.65
C GLY A 320 -17.55 4.91 -3.49
N ARG A 321 -18.02 4.21 -4.53
CA ARG A 321 -18.21 2.74 -4.52
C ARG A 321 -16.92 1.94 -4.36
N LEU A 322 -15.81 2.41 -4.95
CA LEU A 322 -14.49 1.78 -4.80
C LEU A 322 -13.96 1.91 -3.37
N PHE A 323 -14.30 2.99 -2.68
CA PHE A 323 -13.79 3.31 -1.35
C PHE A 323 -14.71 2.87 -0.21
N GLU A 324 -16.03 2.77 -0.43
CA GLU A 324 -17.01 2.23 0.52
C GLU A 324 -16.58 0.84 1.02
N ARG A 325 -16.21 -0.06 0.12
CA ARG A 325 -15.79 -1.43 0.48
C ARG A 325 -14.37 -1.55 1.05
N ALA A 326 -13.61 -0.46 1.08
CA ALA A 326 -12.29 -0.41 1.69
C ALA A 326 -12.35 0.15 3.13
N SER A 327 -13.54 0.45 3.66
CA SER A 327 -13.66 1.19 4.92
C SER A 327 -13.08 0.45 6.12
N LEU A 328 -12.12 1.08 6.79
CA LEU A 328 -11.67 0.68 8.14
C LEU A 328 -12.36 1.51 9.23
N PHE A 329 -13.07 2.56 8.84
CA PHE A 329 -13.75 3.45 9.77
C PHE A 329 -14.84 2.71 10.56
N GLN A 330 -15.61 1.85 9.90
CA GLN A 330 -16.62 1.01 10.55
C GLN A 330 -16.03 0.08 11.63
N MET A 331 -14.83 -0.48 11.39
CA MET A 331 -14.16 -1.31 12.40
C MET A 331 -13.70 -0.48 13.58
N LEU A 332 -13.29 0.77 13.37
CA LEU A 332 -12.96 1.67 14.46
C LEU A 332 -14.21 2.11 15.24
N CYS A 333 -15.35 2.35 14.59
CA CYS A 333 -16.63 2.60 15.26
C CYS A 333 -17.04 1.42 16.14
N LEU A 334 -16.95 0.19 15.61
CA LEU A 334 -17.22 -1.03 16.36
C LEU A 334 -16.36 -1.15 17.62
N VAL A 335 -15.05 -0.92 17.47
CA VAL A 335 -14.09 -0.97 18.57
C VAL A 335 -14.35 0.13 19.59
N ALA A 336 -14.65 1.35 19.14
CA ALA A 336 -14.95 2.49 20.01
C ALA A 336 -16.26 2.29 20.79
N GLU A 337 -17.29 1.73 20.15
CA GLU A 337 -18.58 1.47 20.81
C GLU A 337 -18.48 0.37 21.87
N ARG A 338 -17.67 -0.66 21.60
CA ARG A 338 -17.59 -1.83 22.49
C ARG A 338 -16.53 -1.68 23.58
N THR A 339 -15.52 -0.84 23.40
CA THR A 339 -14.40 -0.74 24.34
C THR A 339 -14.39 0.62 25.04
N PRO A 340 -14.30 0.69 26.38
CA PRO A 340 -13.98 -0.40 27.31
C PRO A 340 -15.19 -1.11 27.95
N ASP A 341 -16.40 -0.59 27.76
CA ASP A 341 -17.54 -0.95 28.62
C ASP A 341 -18.08 -2.36 28.35
N PHE A 342 -18.12 -2.80 27.08
CA PHE A 342 -18.58 -4.15 26.71
C PHE A 342 -17.43 -5.14 26.59
N GLN A 343 -16.28 -4.67 26.10
CA GLN A 343 -15.07 -5.44 25.97
C GLN A 343 -13.91 -4.67 26.60
N PRO A 344 -13.14 -5.30 27.50
CA PRO A 344 -11.99 -4.64 28.08
C PRO A 344 -10.92 -4.38 27.02
N TYR A 345 -10.05 -3.41 27.32
CA TYR A 345 -8.83 -3.21 26.54
C TYR A 345 -7.97 -4.47 26.53
N LEU A 346 -7.41 -4.81 25.36
CA LEU A 346 -6.51 -5.95 25.18
C LEU A 346 -5.14 -5.77 25.84
N ALA A 347 -4.81 -4.56 26.30
CA ALA A 347 -3.57 -4.27 27.02
C ALA A 347 -2.27 -4.73 26.33
N GLY A 348 -2.27 -4.84 25.00
CA GLY A 348 -1.12 -5.25 24.20
C GLY A 348 -1.10 -6.72 23.78
N GLU A 349 -2.10 -7.54 24.14
CA GLU A 349 -2.15 -8.97 23.80
C GLU A 349 -1.99 -9.26 22.31
N SER A 350 -2.64 -8.45 21.46
CA SER A 350 -2.50 -8.56 20.01
C SER A 350 -1.06 -8.35 19.50
N TYR A 351 -0.22 -7.62 20.24
CA TYR A 351 1.17 -7.34 19.89
C TYR A 351 2.15 -8.40 20.39
N LEU A 352 1.75 -9.26 21.33
CA LEU A 352 2.62 -10.32 21.88
C LEU A 352 3.07 -11.35 20.84
N GLN A 353 2.37 -11.43 19.71
CA GLN A 353 2.72 -12.34 18.62
C GLN A 353 3.87 -11.83 17.74
N ILE A 354 4.20 -10.52 17.79
CA ILE A 354 5.22 -9.93 16.92
C ILE A 354 6.59 -10.60 17.09
N PRO A 355 7.14 -10.80 18.31
CA PRO A 355 8.45 -11.43 18.48
C PRO A 355 8.52 -12.85 17.90
N ALA A 356 7.46 -13.65 18.08
CA ALA A 356 7.41 -15.01 17.54
C ALA A 356 7.51 -15.03 16.00
N GLN A 357 6.94 -14.01 15.34
CA GLN A 357 6.96 -13.91 13.88
C GLN A 357 8.34 -13.57 13.30
N LEU A 358 9.22 -12.96 14.09
CA LEU A 358 10.60 -12.62 13.68
C LEU A 358 11.47 -13.87 13.55
N ILE A 359 11.07 -14.99 14.15
CA ILE A 359 11.79 -16.26 14.07
C ILE A 359 11.43 -16.96 12.74
N PRO A 360 12.42 -17.25 11.88
CA PRO A 360 12.20 -18.00 10.64
C PRO A 360 11.57 -19.37 10.91
N SER A 361 10.64 -19.81 10.05
CA SER A 361 9.90 -21.07 10.24
C SER A 361 10.79 -22.31 10.26
N PHE A 362 11.97 -22.26 9.62
CA PHE A 362 12.92 -23.37 9.66
C PHE A 362 13.63 -23.52 11.03
N LEU A 363 13.72 -22.43 11.81
CA LEU A 363 14.22 -22.47 13.20
C LEU A 363 13.12 -22.81 14.20
N TRP A 364 11.86 -22.52 13.87
CA TRP A 364 10.70 -22.88 14.68
C TRP A 364 9.61 -23.54 13.84
N PRO A 365 9.74 -24.86 13.58
CA PRO A 365 8.69 -25.64 12.94
C PRO A 365 7.41 -25.58 13.80
N GLY A 366 6.29 -25.17 13.20
CA GLY A 366 5.02 -25.02 13.92
C GLY A 366 4.82 -23.66 14.62
N LYS A 367 5.60 -22.63 14.25
CA LYS A 367 5.39 -21.28 14.81
C LYS A 367 3.95 -20.77 14.60
N PRO A 368 3.42 -19.95 15.52
CA PRO A 368 2.09 -19.36 15.38
C PRO A 368 1.93 -18.57 14.07
N SER A 369 0.72 -18.54 13.52
CA SER A 369 0.43 -17.78 12.30
C SER A 369 0.50 -16.27 12.54
N SER A 370 0.96 -15.50 11.55
CA SER A 370 0.92 -14.03 11.58
C SER A 370 -0.51 -13.47 11.54
N LEU A 371 -1.50 -14.30 11.20
CA LEU A 371 -2.92 -13.97 11.23
C LEU A 371 -3.53 -14.10 12.63
N LEU A 372 -2.81 -14.67 13.60
CA LEU A 372 -3.35 -14.96 14.94
C LEU A 372 -3.83 -13.69 15.65
N SER A 373 -3.09 -12.58 15.55
CA SER A 373 -3.52 -11.29 16.12
C SER A 373 -4.81 -10.77 15.50
N ASN A 374 -5.03 -11.03 14.21
CA ASN A 374 -6.24 -10.62 13.51
C ASN A 374 -7.44 -11.48 13.91
N VAL A 375 -7.21 -12.80 14.01
CA VAL A 375 -8.18 -13.76 14.52
C VAL A 375 -8.57 -13.43 15.97
N MET A 376 -7.61 -13.10 16.82
CA MET A 376 -7.85 -12.69 18.20
C MET A 376 -8.80 -11.49 18.27
N LEU A 377 -8.57 -10.44 17.48
CA LEU A 377 -9.48 -9.29 17.41
C LEU A 377 -10.87 -9.69 16.92
N ALA A 378 -10.95 -10.55 15.89
CA ALA A 378 -12.23 -11.01 15.35
C ALA A 378 -13.05 -11.79 16.37
N ILE A 379 -12.40 -12.66 17.17
CA ILE A 379 -13.05 -13.39 18.28
C ILE A 379 -13.44 -12.43 19.41
N HIS A 380 -12.52 -11.54 19.82
CA HIS A 380 -12.75 -10.56 20.89
C HIS A 380 -13.99 -9.71 20.63
N TYR A 381 -14.19 -9.27 19.39
CA TYR A 381 -15.37 -8.52 18.98
C TYR A 381 -16.50 -9.38 18.43
N ARG A 382 -16.45 -10.71 18.60
CA ARG A 382 -17.50 -11.68 18.20
C ARG A 382 -17.94 -11.54 16.75
N LEU A 383 -17.00 -11.25 15.86
CA LEU A 383 -17.25 -11.16 14.42
C LEU A 383 -17.12 -12.52 13.73
N VAL A 384 -16.42 -13.46 14.35
CA VAL A 384 -16.24 -14.83 13.86
C VAL A 384 -16.49 -15.81 15.01
N PRO A 385 -17.15 -16.95 14.76
CA PRO A 385 -17.32 -18.00 15.76
C PRO A 385 -15.98 -18.58 16.25
N GLU A 386 -15.88 -18.88 17.55
CA GLU A 386 -14.67 -19.45 18.16
C GLU A 386 -14.31 -20.85 17.62
N ASP A 387 -15.31 -21.59 17.15
CA ASP A 387 -15.20 -22.94 16.58
C ASP A 387 -14.74 -22.95 15.12
N ASN A 388 -14.82 -21.81 14.40
CA ASN A 388 -14.28 -21.68 13.04
C ASN A 388 -13.64 -20.29 12.77
N PRO A 389 -12.53 -19.98 13.46
CA PRO A 389 -11.98 -18.63 13.50
C PRO A 389 -11.25 -18.18 12.23
N THR A 390 -11.02 -19.09 11.27
CA THR A 390 -10.30 -18.81 10.02
C THR A 390 -11.21 -18.75 8.79
N SER A 391 -12.52 -18.89 8.98
CA SER A 391 -13.52 -18.88 7.90
C SER A 391 -13.62 -17.52 7.18
N VAL A 392 -13.34 -16.42 7.87
CA VAL A 392 -13.41 -15.06 7.33
C VAL A 392 -12.20 -14.24 7.79
N SER A 393 -11.51 -13.59 6.84
CA SER A 393 -10.43 -12.65 7.14
C SER A 393 -10.99 -11.22 7.19
N ILE A 394 -11.07 -10.64 8.39
CA ILE A 394 -11.58 -9.28 8.62
C ILE A 394 -10.39 -8.32 8.75
N ALA A 395 -10.41 -7.18 8.05
CA ALA A 395 -9.37 -6.18 8.17
C ALA A 395 -9.73 -5.16 9.25
N PHE A 396 -9.09 -5.22 10.41
CA PHE A 396 -9.29 -4.22 11.49
C PHE A 396 -8.51 -2.92 11.25
N GLY A 397 -7.33 -3.00 10.64
CA GLY A 397 -6.40 -1.88 10.50
C GLY A 397 -5.66 -1.52 11.79
N MET A 398 -4.52 -0.83 11.63
CA MET A 398 -3.63 -0.52 12.75
C MET A 398 -4.26 0.39 13.81
N VAL A 399 -5.09 1.36 13.39
CA VAL A 399 -5.70 2.35 14.30
C VAL A 399 -6.75 1.67 15.20
N ALA A 400 -7.58 0.79 14.64
CA ALA A 400 -8.57 0.06 15.43
C ALA A 400 -7.91 -0.93 16.39
N GLU A 401 -6.85 -1.63 15.95
CA GLU A 401 -6.04 -2.46 16.85
C GLU A 401 -5.44 -1.61 17.99
N ALA A 402 -4.84 -0.46 17.69
CA ALA A 402 -4.25 0.41 18.71
C ALA A 402 -5.29 0.92 19.72
N TYR A 403 -6.50 1.27 19.26
CA TYR A 403 -7.62 1.64 20.14
C TYR A 403 -8.08 0.45 20.99
N ALA A 404 -8.23 -0.74 20.39
CA ALA A 404 -8.63 -1.95 21.11
C ALA A 404 -7.64 -2.30 22.25
N ASN A 405 -6.35 -1.98 22.10
CA ASN A 405 -5.35 -2.26 23.13
C ASN A 405 -5.26 -1.17 24.19
N PHE A 406 -5.29 0.12 23.81
CA PHE A 406 -4.96 1.22 24.73
C PHE A 406 -5.79 2.50 24.49
N GLY A 407 -6.91 2.43 23.76
CA GLY A 407 -7.78 3.56 23.46
C GLY A 407 -7.08 4.68 22.71
N PHE A 408 -7.38 5.92 23.08
CA PHE A 408 -6.74 7.12 22.50
C PHE A 408 -5.21 7.15 22.71
N ALA A 409 -4.72 6.63 23.84
CA ALA A 409 -3.29 6.55 24.11
C ALA A 409 -2.58 5.60 23.13
N GLY A 410 -3.25 4.49 22.77
CA GLY A 410 -2.77 3.58 21.73
C GLY A 410 -2.67 4.23 20.37
N CYS A 411 -3.72 4.97 19.98
CA CYS A 411 -3.75 5.70 18.71
C CYS A 411 -2.64 6.77 18.63
N ALA A 412 -2.45 7.52 19.71
CA ALA A 412 -1.36 8.49 19.82
C ALA A 412 0.02 7.80 19.75
N GLY A 413 0.22 6.72 20.51
CA GLY A 413 1.45 5.94 20.52
C GLY A 413 1.81 5.36 19.16
N LEU A 414 0.84 4.79 18.45
CA LEU A 414 1.01 4.31 17.08
C LEU A 414 1.42 5.45 16.14
N GLY A 415 0.72 6.60 16.23
CA GLY A 415 1.04 7.79 15.43
C GLY A 415 2.47 8.25 15.66
N LEU A 416 2.87 8.44 16.92
CA LEU A 416 4.23 8.83 17.30
C LEU A 416 5.27 7.84 16.79
N LEU A 417 5.04 6.53 16.97
CA LEU A 417 5.94 5.47 16.53
C LEU A 417 6.14 5.50 15.02
N LEU A 418 5.06 5.50 14.24
CA LEU A 418 5.16 5.50 12.78
C LEU A 418 5.77 6.80 12.26
N GLY A 419 5.29 7.96 12.73
CA GLY A 419 5.86 9.26 12.33
C GLY A 419 7.38 9.33 12.59
N TYR A 420 7.83 8.84 13.75
CA TYR A 420 9.25 8.73 14.08
C TYR A 420 9.99 7.78 13.14
N LEU A 421 9.50 6.54 12.96
CA LEU A 421 10.16 5.53 12.13
C LEU A 421 10.30 5.98 10.67
N TYR A 422 9.22 6.50 10.08
CA TYR A 422 9.26 7.02 8.71
C TYR A 422 10.24 8.18 8.59
N LYS A 423 10.30 9.10 9.56
CA LYS A 423 11.27 10.20 9.54
C LYS A 423 12.70 9.71 9.63
N ARG A 424 12.98 8.74 10.51
CA ARG A 424 14.32 8.15 10.67
C ARG A 424 14.79 7.48 9.39
N VAL A 425 13.94 6.69 8.75
CA VAL A 425 14.31 6.03 7.48
C VAL A 425 14.49 7.04 6.35
N THR A 426 13.56 8.00 6.20
CA THR A 426 13.65 9.02 5.14
C THR A 426 14.90 9.89 5.30
N THR A 427 15.22 10.34 6.53
CA THR A 427 16.43 11.14 6.77
C THR A 427 17.71 10.35 6.65
N ALA A 428 17.73 9.09 7.10
CA ALA A 428 18.88 8.20 6.93
C ALA A 428 19.18 7.95 5.45
N ALA A 429 18.14 7.75 4.62
CA ALA A 429 18.24 7.49 3.19
C ALA A 429 18.59 8.73 2.36
N THR A 430 18.53 9.94 2.92
CA THR A 430 18.90 11.17 2.22
C THR A 430 20.32 11.08 1.65
N GLY A 431 20.47 11.26 0.34
CA GLY A 431 21.77 11.19 -0.34
C GLY A 431 22.34 9.78 -0.48
N SER A 432 21.60 8.74 -0.08
CA SER A 432 21.99 7.36 -0.33
C SER A 432 21.72 6.96 -1.78
N ALA A 433 22.51 6.03 -2.32
CA ALA A 433 22.23 5.48 -3.65
C ALA A 433 20.86 4.77 -3.66
N GLN A 434 20.14 4.80 -4.79
CA GLN A 434 18.80 4.21 -4.88
C GLN A 434 18.79 2.69 -4.56
N PHE A 435 19.85 1.96 -4.90
CA PHE A 435 20.03 0.53 -4.58
C PHE A 435 20.93 0.30 -3.37
N SER A 436 21.08 1.28 -2.50
CA SER A 436 21.63 1.03 -1.17
C SER A 436 20.61 0.30 -0.30
N ALA A 437 21.05 -0.23 0.84
CA ALA A 437 20.13 -0.85 1.80
C ALA A 437 19.01 0.12 2.20
N LEU A 438 19.35 1.39 2.45
CA LEU A 438 18.39 2.44 2.82
C LEU A 438 17.47 2.83 1.66
N GLY A 439 18.00 2.90 0.43
CA GLY A 439 17.21 3.14 -0.76
C GLY A 439 16.16 2.05 -0.99
N LEU A 440 16.57 0.77 -0.94
CA LEU A 440 15.66 -0.36 -1.05
C LEU A 440 14.63 -0.40 0.09
N LEU A 441 15.03 -0.05 1.32
CA LEU A 441 14.10 0.05 2.45
C LEU A 441 13.04 1.13 2.21
N THR A 442 13.40 2.29 1.65
CA THR A 442 12.40 3.33 1.31
C THR A 442 11.42 2.88 0.23
N ILE A 443 11.88 2.10 -0.75
CA ILE A 443 11.01 1.52 -1.80
C ILE A 443 10.01 0.54 -1.18
N LEU A 444 10.50 -0.36 -0.32
CA LEU A 444 9.65 -1.33 0.38
C LEU A 444 8.62 -0.63 1.28
N LEU A 445 9.04 0.35 2.09
CA LEU A 445 8.12 1.10 2.95
C LEU A 445 7.02 1.80 2.15
N ALA A 446 7.33 2.33 0.97
CA ALA A 446 6.31 2.95 0.13
C ALA A 446 5.33 1.93 -0.46
N ALA A 447 5.81 0.76 -0.88
CA ALA A 447 4.92 -0.32 -1.31
C ALA A 447 4.02 -0.80 -0.16
N TRP A 448 4.57 -0.88 1.05
CA TRP A 448 3.84 -1.26 2.27
C TRP A 448 2.89 -0.17 2.77
N SER A 449 3.06 1.08 2.33
CA SER A 449 2.17 2.17 2.70
C SER A 449 0.73 1.95 2.19
N PHE A 450 0.58 1.21 1.09
CA PHE A 450 -0.74 0.82 0.56
C PHE A 450 -1.37 -0.38 1.30
N GLN A 451 -0.67 -0.99 2.25
CA GLN A 451 -1.15 -2.12 3.07
C GLN A 451 -1.56 -1.67 4.47
N ALA A 452 -1.88 -0.39 4.66
CA ALA A 452 -2.26 0.15 5.97
C ALA A 452 -3.58 -0.43 6.53
N GLU A 453 -4.35 -1.16 5.72
CA GLU A 453 -5.52 -1.95 6.14
C GLU A 453 -5.19 -3.13 7.05
N GLN A 454 -3.94 -3.59 7.04
CA GLN A 454 -3.50 -4.67 7.90
C GLN A 454 -3.34 -4.16 9.33
N ILE A 455 -3.50 -5.06 10.29
CA ILE A 455 -3.08 -4.81 11.67
C ILE A 455 -1.55 -4.63 11.74
N PHE A 456 -1.06 -3.93 12.76
CA PHE A 456 0.34 -3.53 12.87
C PHE A 456 1.27 -4.74 12.89
N ALA A 457 0.90 -5.81 13.59
CA ALA A 457 1.71 -7.03 13.67
C ALA A 457 1.95 -7.65 12.28
N THR A 458 0.89 -7.85 11.49
CA THR A 458 0.98 -8.43 10.13
C THR A 458 1.74 -7.52 9.18
N TRP A 459 1.49 -6.21 9.24
CA TRP A 459 2.19 -5.22 8.43
C TRP A 459 3.69 -5.18 8.72
N PHE A 460 4.07 -5.11 10.00
CA PHE A 460 5.47 -4.99 10.41
C PHE A 460 6.28 -6.25 10.07
N VAL A 461 5.71 -7.43 10.35
CA VAL A 461 6.35 -8.72 10.05
C VAL A 461 6.56 -8.92 8.56
N SER A 462 5.54 -8.63 7.74
CA SER A 462 5.65 -8.77 6.29
C SER A 462 6.69 -7.82 5.70
N LEU A 463 6.80 -6.60 6.23
CA LEU A 463 7.85 -5.65 5.85
C LEU A 463 9.24 -6.17 6.19
N ILE A 464 9.44 -6.71 7.39
CA ILE A 464 10.73 -7.29 7.80
C ILE A 464 11.12 -8.48 6.93
N GLN A 465 10.17 -9.36 6.62
CA GLN A 465 10.42 -10.50 5.74
C GLN A 465 10.84 -10.03 4.34
N ALA A 466 10.13 -9.04 3.78
CA ALA A 466 10.49 -8.45 2.50
C ALA A 466 11.87 -7.78 2.54
N ALA A 467 12.18 -7.04 3.60
CA ALA A 467 13.49 -6.42 3.80
C ALA A 467 14.60 -7.46 3.95
N GLY A 468 14.37 -8.56 4.68
CA GLY A 468 15.32 -9.66 4.81
C GLY A 468 15.71 -10.28 3.48
N VAL A 469 14.74 -10.45 2.57
CA VAL A 469 15.00 -10.99 1.22
C VAL A 469 15.66 -9.95 0.31
N VAL A 470 15.06 -8.76 0.19
CA VAL A 470 15.47 -7.74 -0.80
C VAL A 470 16.76 -7.01 -0.40
N ILE A 471 17.02 -6.87 0.90
CA ILE A 471 18.19 -6.16 1.43
C ILE A 471 19.19 -7.16 2.02
N GLY A 472 18.71 -8.09 2.85
CA GLY A 472 19.58 -9.03 3.58
C GLY A 472 20.35 -9.96 2.66
N VAL A 473 19.73 -10.52 1.61
CA VAL A 473 20.41 -11.42 0.67
C VAL A 473 21.50 -10.66 -0.11
N PRO A 474 21.26 -9.51 -0.77
CA PRO A 474 22.32 -8.75 -1.43
C PRO A 474 23.42 -8.28 -0.48
N MET A 475 23.08 -7.87 0.74
CA MET A 475 24.09 -7.50 1.76
C MET A 475 24.96 -8.70 2.15
N GLY A 476 24.37 -9.87 2.37
CA GLY A 476 25.09 -11.10 2.67
C GLY A 476 26.03 -11.50 1.53
N LEU A 477 25.53 -11.47 0.28
CA LEU A 477 26.35 -11.73 -0.90
C LEU A 477 27.52 -10.74 -1.00
N ARG A 478 27.27 -9.44 -0.77
CA ARG A 478 28.33 -8.41 -0.80
C ARG A 478 29.39 -8.62 0.28
N LEU A 479 29.02 -9.13 1.45
CA LEU A 479 29.96 -9.43 2.53
C LEU A 479 30.80 -10.68 2.25
N VAL A 480 30.20 -11.70 1.65
CA VAL A 480 30.87 -12.97 1.30
C VAL A 480 31.77 -12.81 0.07
N PHE A 481 31.27 -12.13 -0.96
CA PHE A 481 31.95 -11.93 -2.24
C PHE A 481 32.59 -10.54 -2.34
N ARG A 482 33.18 -10.01 -1.26
CA ARG A 482 34.04 -8.82 -1.36
C ARG A 482 35.23 -9.15 -2.28
N THR A 483 35.04 -8.94 -3.58
CA THR A 483 36.13 -8.75 -4.53
C THR A 483 36.74 -7.40 -4.19
N GLU A 484 38.04 -7.41 -3.91
CA GLU A 484 38.89 -6.24 -3.66
C GLU A 484 38.69 -5.12 -4.68
#